data_AF-A0A7Y1VZ05-F1
#
_entry.id   AF-A0A7Y1VZ05-F1
#
_cell.length_a   1.000
_cell.length_b   1.000
_cell.length_c   1.000
_cell.angle_alpha   90.00
_cell.angle_beta   90.00
_cell.angle_gamma   90.00
#
_symmetry.space_group_name_H-M   'P 1'
#
loop_
_entity.id
_entity.type
_entity.pdbx_description
1 polymer ?
#
loop_
_entity_poly.entity_id
_entity_poly.type
_entity_poly.pdbx_seq_one_letter_code
_entity_poly.pdbx_strand_id
1 'polypeptide(L)'
;TILHPDDVLVYSYARESPDNPRPYPRVSGMEGGLRSETGYHIIKVWDVTTAYNTYNTSNTPAIILRYGEVLLNYAEAMAELGTITQDDLDISINLLRDRVAMPHLDMATVQMDPRYANDGVSALISEIRRERRVELFMEGFRYDDLRRWKQGKKLETPDYGIRFDDAAVARYEKANVKVSMVDGVPYIDVYQGTDWANPVFDESKHYLWPIPLSAIAQNPNIQQNPGW
;
A
#
# COMPACT_ATOMS: atom_id res chain seq x y z
N THR A 1 6.83 0.10 8.76
CA THR A 1 5.51 -0.27 8.18
C THR A 1 5.48 -1.68 7.62
N ILE A 2 6.59 -2.15 7.04
CA ILE A 2 6.82 -3.56 6.75
C ILE A 2 7.79 -4.09 7.81
N LEU A 3 7.59 -5.33 8.27
CA LEU A 3 8.47 -5.97 9.28
C LEU A 3 9.89 -6.15 8.71
N HIS A 4 10.90 -5.59 9.38
CA HIS A 4 12.30 -5.92 9.12
C HIS A 4 12.67 -7.23 9.84
N PRO A 5 13.54 -8.11 9.28
CA PRO A 5 13.98 -9.33 9.97
C PRO A 5 14.54 -9.10 11.37
N ASP A 6 15.21 -7.97 11.59
CA ASP A 6 15.79 -7.63 12.90
C ASP A 6 14.73 -7.24 13.95
N ASP A 7 13.54 -6.83 13.49
CA ASP A 7 12.44 -6.40 14.37
C ASP A 7 11.52 -7.57 14.77
N VAL A 8 11.84 -8.80 14.35
CA VAL A 8 11.00 -9.99 14.57
C VAL A 8 10.74 -10.22 16.06
N LEU A 9 11.74 -10.03 16.92
CA LEU A 9 11.58 -10.18 18.37
C LEU A 9 10.75 -9.05 18.99
N VAL A 10 10.84 -7.84 18.43
CA VAL A 10 10.07 -6.67 18.90
C VAL A 10 8.59 -6.87 18.61
N TYR A 11 8.24 -7.35 17.41
CA TYR A 11 6.85 -7.50 16.98
C TYR A 11 6.23 -8.88 17.23
N SER A 12 7.05 -9.90 17.51
CA SER A 12 6.64 -11.26 17.92
C SER A 12 5.50 -11.88 17.09
N TYR A 13 5.57 -11.74 15.75
CA TYR A 13 4.43 -11.98 14.85
C TYR A 13 3.81 -13.39 14.91
N ALA A 14 4.50 -14.44 15.36
CA ALA A 14 3.91 -15.78 15.55
C ALA A 14 4.05 -16.34 16.96
N ARG A 15 4.09 -15.46 17.97
CA ARG A 15 4.25 -15.89 19.37
C ARG A 15 5.47 -16.80 19.55
N GLU A 16 6.51 -16.45 18.81
CA GLU A 16 7.73 -17.24 18.70
C GLU A 16 8.43 -17.23 20.06
N SER A 17 8.75 -18.41 20.58
CA SER A 17 9.55 -18.50 21.80
C SER A 17 10.96 -18.00 21.49
N PRO A 18 11.59 -17.20 22.38
CA PRO A 18 13.01 -16.87 22.29
C PRO A 18 13.91 -18.10 22.13
N ASP A 19 13.46 -19.25 22.62
CA ASP A 19 14.20 -20.52 22.62
C ASP A 19 14.13 -21.29 21.28
N ASN A 20 13.23 -20.91 20.37
CA ASN A 20 13.14 -21.52 19.03
C ASN A 20 12.61 -20.52 18.00
N PRO A 21 13.41 -19.51 17.61
CA PRO A 21 13.01 -18.52 16.64
C PRO A 21 12.97 -19.15 15.23
N ARG A 22 11.78 -19.18 14.63
CA ARG A 22 11.59 -19.56 13.24
C ARG A 22 12.05 -18.43 12.31
N PRO A 23 12.61 -18.76 11.14
CA PRO A 23 13.01 -17.76 10.16
C PRO A 23 11.81 -16.99 9.61
N TYR A 24 11.97 -15.68 9.50
CA TYR A 24 11.02 -14.72 8.92
C TYR A 24 11.59 -14.04 7.65
N PRO A 25 10.74 -13.59 6.72
CA PRO A 25 9.30 -13.85 6.65
C PRO A 25 8.99 -15.34 6.41
N ARG A 26 7.79 -15.79 6.76
CA ARG A 26 7.30 -17.13 6.41
C ARG A 26 6.39 -17.02 5.22
N VAL A 27 6.60 -17.86 4.21
CA VAL A 27 5.77 -17.87 2.99
C VAL A 27 4.88 -19.10 2.93
N SER A 28 3.95 -19.11 1.96
CA SER A 28 3.04 -20.24 1.74
C SER A 28 3.80 -21.57 1.60
N GLY A 29 3.26 -22.66 2.13
CA GLY A 29 3.89 -24.00 2.17
C GLY A 29 4.78 -24.30 3.38
N MET A 30 5.38 -23.29 4.03
CA MET A 30 6.28 -23.51 5.17
C MET A 30 5.55 -24.03 6.42
N GLU A 31 6.13 -24.94 7.20
CA GLU A 31 5.45 -25.59 8.32
C GLU A 31 5.32 -24.70 9.58
N GLY A 32 4.12 -24.58 10.16
CA GLY A 32 3.88 -23.77 11.38
C GLY A 32 4.03 -22.25 11.23
N GLY A 33 3.61 -21.51 12.26
CA GLY A 33 3.66 -20.04 12.33
C GLY A 33 2.66 -19.32 11.41
N LEU A 34 2.55 -17.99 11.55
CA LEU A 34 1.83 -17.15 10.61
C LEU A 34 2.64 -16.99 9.32
N ARG A 35 1.96 -17.04 8.17
CA ARG A 35 2.56 -16.98 6.83
C ARG A 35 2.06 -15.74 6.09
N SER A 36 2.87 -15.26 5.15
CA SER A 36 2.53 -14.21 4.20
C SER A 36 2.59 -14.76 2.79
N GLU A 37 1.57 -14.48 1.99
CA GLU A 37 1.55 -14.88 0.58
C GLU A 37 2.56 -14.08 -0.25
N THR A 38 2.93 -12.88 0.17
CA THR A 38 3.87 -12.00 -0.56
C THR A 38 5.26 -11.98 0.06
N GLY A 39 5.45 -12.55 1.25
CA GLY A 39 6.67 -12.43 2.05
C GLY A 39 6.79 -11.09 2.80
N TYR A 40 5.79 -10.21 2.74
CA TYR A 40 5.74 -8.98 3.55
C TYR A 40 4.68 -9.08 4.65
N HIS A 41 4.96 -8.47 5.80
CA HIS A 41 4.01 -8.31 6.91
C HIS A 41 3.81 -6.83 7.24
N ILE A 42 2.56 -6.43 7.49
CA ILE A 42 2.19 -5.05 7.79
C ILE A 42 2.20 -4.84 9.30
N ILE A 43 3.14 -4.06 9.81
CA ILE A 43 3.27 -3.78 11.26
C ILE A 43 2.59 -2.48 11.70
N LYS A 44 1.94 -1.77 10.75
CA LYS A 44 1.22 -0.53 11.08
C LYS A 44 0.04 -0.87 11.99
N VAL A 45 -0.13 -0.10 13.06
CA VAL A 45 -1.10 -0.33 14.14
C VAL A 45 -0.99 -1.70 14.84
N TRP A 46 0.05 -2.47 14.56
CA TRP A 46 0.30 -3.74 15.25
C TRP A 46 0.82 -3.46 16.65
N ASP A 47 0.10 -3.97 17.64
CA ASP A 47 0.53 -4.00 19.02
C ASP A 47 0.66 -5.45 19.47
N VAL A 48 1.88 -5.80 19.89
CA VAL A 48 2.22 -7.14 20.34
C VAL A 48 1.40 -7.51 21.56
N THR A 49 1.19 -6.58 22.49
CA THR A 49 0.48 -6.85 23.75
C THR A 49 -0.94 -7.30 23.46
N THR A 50 -1.66 -6.57 22.61
CA THR A 50 -3.01 -6.95 22.19
C THR A 50 -3.05 -8.21 21.33
N ALA A 51 -2.00 -8.52 20.55
CA ALA A 51 -1.92 -9.78 19.80
C ALA A 51 -1.84 -11.04 20.69
N TYR A 52 -1.44 -10.90 21.96
CA TYR A 52 -1.46 -11.97 22.95
C TYR A 52 -2.78 -12.10 23.72
N ASN A 53 -3.72 -11.17 23.54
CA ASN A 53 -5.01 -11.25 24.21
C ASN A 53 -5.82 -12.48 23.76
N THR A 54 -6.82 -12.82 24.57
CA THR A 54 -7.79 -13.87 24.23
C THR A 54 -8.49 -13.55 22.91
N TYR A 55 -8.89 -14.59 22.19
CA TYR A 55 -9.59 -14.45 20.92
C TYR A 55 -10.75 -13.44 21.01
N ASN A 56 -10.81 -12.50 20.06
CA ASN A 56 -11.80 -11.41 20.00
C ASN A 56 -11.84 -10.45 21.20
N THR A 57 -10.74 -10.32 21.95
CA THR A 57 -10.64 -9.34 23.06
C THR A 57 -9.59 -8.26 22.84
N SER A 58 -8.88 -8.29 21.72
CA SER A 58 -7.96 -7.23 21.29
C SER A 58 -8.72 -6.03 20.74
N ASN A 59 -8.27 -4.82 21.09
CA ASN A 59 -8.80 -3.58 20.55
C ASN A 59 -7.68 -2.85 19.80
N THR A 60 -7.93 -2.50 18.54
CA THR A 60 -7.03 -1.67 17.74
C THR A 60 -7.80 -0.42 17.31
N PRO A 61 -7.28 0.79 17.56
CA PRO A 61 -7.94 2.01 17.11
C PRO A 61 -7.97 2.07 15.58
N ALA A 62 -9.14 2.32 15.01
CA ALA A 62 -9.29 2.63 13.59
C ALA A 62 -8.93 4.11 13.36
N ILE A 63 -7.85 4.36 12.63
CA ILE A 63 -7.45 5.71 12.24
C ILE A 63 -8.38 6.15 11.11
N ILE A 64 -9.35 7.02 11.42
CA ILE A 64 -10.25 7.61 10.43
C ILE A 64 -9.71 8.94 9.91
N LEU A 65 -9.11 9.74 10.80
CA LEU A 65 -8.47 11.02 10.50
C LEU A 65 -7.23 11.18 11.37
N ARG A 66 -6.16 11.74 10.81
CA ARG A 66 -4.99 12.13 11.59
C ARG A 66 -4.26 13.30 10.96
N TYR A 67 -3.48 14.00 11.77
CA TYR A 67 -2.83 15.25 11.36
C TYR A 67 -1.96 15.14 10.10
N GLY A 68 -1.28 14.01 9.89
CA GLY A 68 -0.48 13.83 8.68
C GLY A 68 -1.29 13.87 7.37
N GLU A 69 -2.56 13.45 7.39
CA GLU A 69 -3.45 13.61 6.24
C GLU A 69 -3.76 15.09 5.99
N VAL A 70 -3.98 15.88 7.05
CA VAL A 70 -4.25 17.32 6.93
C VAL A 70 -3.08 18.05 6.25
N LEU A 71 -1.85 17.72 6.64
CA LEU A 71 -0.65 18.28 6.03
C LEU A 71 -0.53 17.92 4.54
N LEU A 72 -0.81 16.67 4.19
CA LEU A 72 -0.78 16.20 2.80
C LEU A 72 -1.91 16.83 1.96
N ASN A 73 -3.11 16.97 2.52
CA ASN A 73 -4.24 17.61 1.86
C ASN A 73 -3.93 19.09 1.56
N TYR A 74 -3.30 19.80 2.50
CA TYR A 74 -2.83 21.17 2.31
C TYR A 74 -1.81 21.28 1.17
N ALA A 75 -0.74 20.46 1.22
CA ALA A 75 0.30 20.48 0.20
C ALA A 75 -0.25 20.17 -1.20
N GLU A 76 -1.09 19.14 -1.33
CA GLU A 76 -1.70 18.78 -2.60
C GLU A 76 -2.60 19.90 -3.13
N ALA A 77 -3.46 20.49 -2.28
CA ALA A 77 -4.33 21.59 -2.68
C ALA A 77 -3.55 22.82 -3.17
N MET A 78 -2.50 23.22 -2.44
CA MET A 78 -1.66 24.35 -2.82
C MET A 78 -0.90 24.08 -4.13
N ALA A 79 -0.44 22.85 -4.34
CA ALA A 79 0.26 22.46 -5.56
C ALA A 79 -0.67 22.45 -6.78
N GLU A 80 -1.89 21.92 -6.64
CA GLU A 80 -2.90 21.89 -7.70
C GLU A 80 -3.42 23.30 -8.03
N LEU A 81 -3.45 24.22 -7.05
CA LEU A 81 -3.73 25.65 -7.28
C LEU A 81 -2.58 26.37 -8.00
N GLY A 82 -1.39 25.78 -8.07
CA GLY A 82 -0.19 26.41 -8.64
C GLY A 82 0.39 27.52 -7.77
N THR A 83 0.02 27.60 -6.49
CA THR A 83 0.44 28.65 -5.55
C THR A 83 1.36 28.15 -4.45
N ILE A 84 1.73 26.87 -4.47
CA ILE A 84 2.62 26.28 -3.48
C ILE A 84 4.00 26.94 -3.49
N THR A 85 4.53 27.17 -2.30
CA THR A 85 5.86 27.74 -2.04
C THR A 85 6.70 26.79 -1.18
N GLN A 86 7.99 27.09 -1.00
CA GLN A 86 8.85 26.30 -0.11
C GLN A 86 8.34 26.37 1.34
N ASP A 87 7.86 27.54 1.78
CA ASP A 87 7.27 27.72 3.11
C ASP A 87 6.06 26.79 3.32
N ASP A 88 5.24 26.58 2.29
CA ASP A 88 4.12 25.64 2.34
C ASP A 88 4.59 24.19 2.54
N LEU A 89 5.67 23.78 1.87
CA LEU A 89 6.27 22.46 2.09
C LEU A 89 6.87 22.33 3.49
N ASP A 90 7.53 23.38 3.98
CA ASP A 90 8.18 23.44 5.29
C ASP A 90 7.18 23.26 6.44
N ILE A 91 5.97 23.83 6.30
CA ILE A 91 4.89 23.66 7.29
C ILE A 91 4.01 22.40 7.05
N SER A 92 4.28 21.60 6.02
CA SER A 92 3.45 20.44 5.67
C SER A 92 4.25 19.15 5.48
N ILE A 93 4.71 18.85 4.26
CA ILE A 93 5.42 17.62 3.93
C ILE A 93 6.74 17.51 4.69
N ASN A 94 7.45 18.62 4.89
CA ASN A 94 8.73 18.59 5.60
C ASN A 94 8.57 18.32 7.09
N LEU A 95 7.44 18.69 7.72
CA LEU A 95 7.13 18.23 9.08
C LEU A 95 6.98 16.69 9.15
N LEU A 96 6.43 16.07 8.10
CA LEU A 96 6.33 14.60 8.03
C LEU A 96 7.69 13.95 7.79
N ARG A 97 8.51 14.54 6.92
CA ARG A 97 9.86 14.07 6.61
C ARG A 97 10.79 14.20 7.82
N ASP A 98 10.74 15.32 8.55
CA ASP A 98 11.49 15.53 9.79
C ASP A 98 11.18 14.49 10.86
N ARG A 99 9.89 14.17 11.03
CA ARG A 99 9.44 13.14 11.99
C ARG A 99 10.12 11.79 11.75
N VAL A 100 10.53 11.49 10.53
CA VAL A 100 11.17 10.21 10.14
C VAL A 100 12.62 10.39 9.65
N ALA A 101 13.23 11.55 9.93
CA ALA A 101 14.60 11.89 9.53
C ALA A 101 14.88 11.75 8.00
N MET A 102 13.87 12.06 7.18
CA MET A 102 14.01 12.15 5.72
C MET A 102 14.47 13.55 5.30
N PRO A 103 15.29 13.68 4.25
CA PRO A 103 15.66 14.98 3.70
C PRO A 103 14.43 15.78 3.27
N HIS A 104 14.45 17.08 3.55
CA HIS A 104 13.38 18.00 3.14
C HIS A 104 13.13 17.94 1.64
N LEU A 105 11.87 18.13 1.26
CA LEU A 105 11.46 18.37 -0.11
C LEU A 105 11.77 19.83 -0.44
N ASP A 106 12.72 20.03 -1.35
CA ASP A 106 13.14 21.33 -1.85
C ASP A 106 12.59 21.53 -3.26
N MET A 107 11.73 22.53 -3.43
CA MET A 107 11.09 22.88 -4.70
C MET A 107 12.09 23.12 -5.83
N ALA A 108 13.28 23.64 -5.53
CA ALA A 108 14.30 23.95 -6.54
C ALA A 108 14.97 22.69 -7.11
N THR A 109 14.87 21.56 -6.41
CA THR A 109 15.62 20.34 -6.76
C THR A 109 14.72 19.14 -7.06
N VAL A 110 13.39 19.27 -6.98
CA VAL A 110 12.47 18.16 -7.27
C VAL A 110 12.62 17.69 -8.72
N GLN A 111 12.97 16.42 -8.89
CA GLN A 111 13.08 15.77 -10.18
C GLN A 111 11.93 14.81 -10.42
N MET A 112 11.52 14.69 -11.70
CA MET A 112 10.52 13.70 -12.08
C MET A 112 11.09 12.30 -11.92
N ASP A 113 10.47 11.50 -11.05
CA ASP A 113 10.72 10.07 -11.01
C ASP A 113 10.21 9.42 -12.31
N PRO A 114 11.04 8.68 -13.07
CA PRO A 114 10.62 8.04 -14.32
C PRO A 114 9.39 7.15 -14.19
N ARG A 115 9.12 6.59 -12.99
CA ARG A 115 7.93 5.77 -12.70
C ARG A 115 6.61 6.55 -12.76
N TYR A 116 6.68 7.88 -12.64
CA TYR A 116 5.52 8.78 -12.65
C TYR A 116 5.54 9.75 -13.84
N ALA A 117 6.51 9.63 -14.76
CA ALA A 117 6.65 10.56 -15.89
C ALA A 117 5.42 10.59 -16.81
N ASN A 118 4.69 9.48 -16.89
CA ASN A 118 3.49 9.34 -17.73
C ASN A 118 2.19 9.70 -16.99
N ASP A 119 2.27 10.21 -15.76
CA ASP A 119 1.10 10.54 -14.94
C ASP A 119 0.43 11.86 -15.34
N GLY A 120 1.06 12.64 -16.23
CA GLY A 120 0.52 13.89 -16.75
C GLY A 120 0.52 15.05 -15.73
N VAL A 121 1.30 14.93 -14.66
CA VAL A 121 1.42 15.95 -13.60
C VAL A 121 2.87 16.39 -13.41
N SER A 122 3.09 17.51 -12.72
CA SER A 122 4.43 18.02 -12.45
C SER A 122 5.22 17.08 -11.52
N ALA A 123 6.55 17.20 -11.54
CA ALA A 123 7.42 16.42 -10.64
C ALA A 123 7.06 16.65 -9.16
N LEU A 124 6.69 17.89 -8.81
CA LEU A 124 6.24 18.24 -7.47
C LEU A 124 4.94 17.51 -7.09
N ILE A 125 3.91 17.55 -7.94
CA ILE A 125 2.64 16.85 -7.67
C ILE A 125 2.90 15.34 -7.58
N SER A 126 3.70 14.75 -8.46
CA SER A 126 4.09 13.34 -8.39
C SER A 126 4.73 12.99 -7.04
N GLU A 127 5.65 13.82 -6.53
CA GLU A 127 6.30 13.58 -5.25
C GLU A 127 5.33 13.75 -4.06
N ILE A 128 4.46 14.76 -4.07
CA ILE A 128 3.40 14.92 -3.06
C ILE A 128 2.50 13.68 -3.01
N ARG A 129 2.08 13.17 -4.17
CA ARG A 129 1.26 11.96 -4.28
C ARG A 129 2.02 10.70 -3.82
N ARG A 130 3.34 10.65 -4.03
CA ARG A 130 4.23 9.59 -3.52
C ARG A 130 4.32 9.62 -2.00
N GLU A 131 4.54 10.80 -1.40
CA GLU A 131 4.54 10.99 0.06
C GLU A 131 3.20 10.57 0.65
N ARG A 132 2.08 10.98 0.03
CA ARG A 132 0.74 10.55 0.45
C ARG A 132 0.58 9.03 0.45
N ARG A 133 1.05 8.35 -0.59
CA ARG A 133 1.00 6.87 -0.69
C ARG A 133 1.77 6.20 0.45
N VAL A 134 2.94 6.73 0.81
CA VAL A 134 3.80 6.14 1.85
C VAL A 134 3.23 6.42 3.24
N GLU A 135 2.90 7.68 3.51
CA GLU A 135 2.43 8.14 4.80
C GLU A 135 1.10 7.46 5.18
N LEU A 136 0.14 7.41 4.25
CA LEU A 136 -1.21 6.86 4.45
C LEU A 136 -1.35 5.38 4.05
N PHE A 137 -0.24 4.66 3.90
CA PHE A 137 -0.26 3.23 3.57
C PHE A 137 -1.11 2.45 4.59
N MET A 138 -2.03 1.60 4.12
CA MET A 138 -2.97 0.81 4.93
C MET A 138 -3.94 1.63 5.80
N GLU A 139 -4.23 2.87 5.39
CA GLU A 139 -5.26 3.71 6.04
C GLU A 139 -6.49 3.95 5.14
N GLY A 140 -6.68 3.15 4.08
CA GLY A 140 -7.87 3.19 3.22
C GLY A 140 -7.86 4.19 2.05
N PHE A 141 -6.80 5.01 1.91
CA PHE A 141 -6.79 6.08 0.91
C PHE A 141 -6.40 5.67 -0.51
N ARG A 142 -5.54 4.65 -0.69
CA ARG A 142 -4.87 4.40 -1.97
C ARG A 142 -5.83 4.17 -3.14
N TYR A 143 -6.91 3.45 -2.92
CA TYR A 143 -7.90 3.16 -3.96
C TYR A 143 -8.63 4.43 -4.40
N ASP A 144 -9.10 5.23 -3.44
CA ASP A 144 -9.81 6.47 -3.73
C ASP A 144 -8.89 7.57 -4.27
N ASP A 145 -7.64 7.62 -3.83
CA ASP A 145 -6.60 8.50 -4.39
C ASP A 145 -6.37 8.20 -5.88
N LEU A 146 -6.21 6.93 -6.27
CA LEU A 146 -6.07 6.56 -7.67
C LEU A 146 -7.32 6.89 -8.49
N ARG A 147 -8.51 6.74 -7.90
CA ARG A 147 -9.78 7.07 -8.57
C ARG A 147 -9.94 8.57 -8.79
N ARG A 148 -9.70 9.40 -7.77
CA ARG A 148 -9.84 10.87 -7.88
C ARG A 148 -8.77 11.50 -8.77
N TRP A 149 -7.58 10.89 -8.84
CA TRP A 149 -6.52 11.29 -9.77
C TRP A 149 -6.69 10.78 -11.20
N LYS A 150 -7.75 10.00 -11.48
CA LYS A 150 -7.94 9.34 -12.78
C LYS A 150 -6.73 8.49 -13.21
N GLN A 151 -6.17 7.75 -12.26
CA GLN A 151 -5.05 6.83 -12.45
C GLN A 151 -5.46 5.36 -12.29
N GLY A 152 -6.70 5.02 -12.65
CA GLY A 152 -7.26 3.69 -12.47
C GLY A 152 -6.46 2.59 -13.18
N LYS A 153 -5.82 2.89 -14.32
CA LYS A 153 -4.93 1.95 -15.03
C LYS A 153 -3.74 1.46 -14.22
N LYS A 154 -3.33 2.18 -13.16
CA LYS A 154 -2.29 1.69 -12.24
C LYS A 154 -2.74 0.46 -11.43
N LEU A 155 -4.05 0.21 -11.32
CA LEU A 155 -4.61 -0.99 -10.69
C LEU A 155 -4.52 -2.23 -11.59
N GLU A 156 -4.20 -2.05 -12.88
CA GLU A 156 -3.93 -3.16 -13.80
C GLU A 156 -2.47 -3.64 -13.71
N THR A 157 -1.61 -2.92 -12.97
CA THR A 157 -0.22 -3.33 -12.76
C THR A 157 -0.17 -4.49 -11.77
N PRO A 158 0.41 -5.65 -12.13
CA PRO A 158 0.54 -6.76 -11.20
C PRO A 158 1.39 -6.39 -9.98
N ASP A 159 0.93 -6.80 -8.80
CA ASP A 159 1.70 -6.70 -7.56
C ASP A 159 2.49 -8.00 -7.32
N TYR A 160 3.77 -7.84 -6.99
CA TYR A 160 4.67 -8.95 -6.69
C TYR A 160 5.12 -8.94 -5.24
N GLY A 161 5.42 -10.12 -4.71
CA GLY A 161 6.00 -10.30 -3.39
C GLY A 161 7.51 -10.09 -3.36
N ILE A 162 8.17 -10.72 -2.39
CA ILE A 162 9.64 -10.73 -2.31
C ILE A 162 10.25 -11.43 -3.53
N ARG A 163 11.50 -11.07 -3.83
CA ARG A 163 12.35 -11.81 -4.78
C ARG A 163 12.48 -13.27 -4.33
N PHE A 164 12.37 -14.19 -5.28
CA PHE A 164 12.34 -15.63 -5.02
C PHE A 164 13.30 -16.40 -5.93
N ASP A 165 14.60 -16.10 -5.79
CA ASP A 165 15.70 -16.74 -6.51
C ASP A 165 16.22 -18.00 -5.78
N ASP A 166 17.30 -18.62 -6.30
CA ASP A 166 17.89 -19.83 -5.70
C ASP A 166 18.27 -19.64 -4.22
N ALA A 167 18.69 -18.43 -3.83
CA ALA A 167 18.98 -18.11 -2.43
C ALA A 167 17.70 -18.09 -1.58
N ALA A 168 16.60 -17.55 -2.11
CA ALA A 168 15.29 -17.61 -1.47
C ALA A 168 14.76 -19.05 -1.38
N VAL A 169 14.91 -19.88 -2.43
CA VAL A 169 14.52 -21.30 -2.41
C VAL A 169 15.26 -22.05 -1.30
N ALA A 170 16.57 -21.82 -1.16
CA ALA A 170 17.36 -22.41 -0.09
C ALA A 170 16.96 -21.89 1.31
N ARG A 171 16.58 -20.61 1.42
CA ARG A 171 16.14 -19.99 2.68
C ARG A 171 14.75 -20.45 3.13
N TYR A 172 13.82 -20.64 2.19
CA TYR A 172 12.41 -20.93 2.48
C TYR A 172 12.08 -22.39 2.15
N GLU A 173 12.69 -23.32 2.88
CA GLU A 173 12.46 -24.75 2.71
C GLU A 173 10.96 -25.08 2.81
N LYS A 174 10.47 -25.95 1.91
CA LYS A 174 9.06 -26.35 1.75
C LYS A 174 8.11 -25.21 1.33
N ALA A 175 8.61 -24.05 0.94
CA ALA A 175 7.77 -23.02 0.33
C ALA A 175 7.06 -23.58 -0.91
N ASN A 176 5.76 -23.30 -1.01
CA ASN A 176 4.91 -23.61 -2.14
C ASN A 176 4.33 -22.29 -2.66
N VAL A 177 5.17 -21.54 -3.36
CA VAL A 177 4.84 -20.24 -3.92
C VAL A 177 4.87 -20.31 -5.45
N LYS A 178 4.05 -19.47 -6.06
CA LYS A 178 4.09 -19.23 -7.50
C LYS A 178 5.01 -18.05 -7.79
N VAL A 179 5.70 -18.08 -8.93
CA VAL A 179 6.76 -17.12 -9.25
C VAL A 179 6.64 -16.66 -10.70
N SER A 180 6.73 -15.35 -10.91
CA SER A 180 6.78 -14.72 -12.23
C SER A 180 8.09 -13.94 -12.39
N MET A 181 8.57 -13.82 -13.64
CA MET A 181 9.80 -13.10 -13.96
C MET A 181 9.49 -11.63 -14.26
N VAL A 182 10.19 -10.72 -13.59
CA VAL A 182 10.16 -9.28 -13.86
C VAL A 182 11.58 -8.86 -14.19
N ASP A 183 11.82 -8.43 -15.43
CA ASP A 183 13.16 -8.06 -15.93
C ASP A 183 14.24 -9.12 -15.65
N GLY A 184 13.86 -10.40 -15.77
CA GLY A 184 14.76 -11.54 -15.54
C GLY A 184 14.98 -11.90 -14.06
N VAL A 185 14.30 -11.22 -13.13
CA VAL A 185 14.36 -11.51 -11.69
C VAL A 185 13.06 -12.22 -11.26
N PRO A 186 13.14 -13.36 -10.57
CA PRO A 186 11.96 -14.08 -10.08
C PRO A 186 11.38 -13.38 -8.84
N TYR A 187 10.07 -13.16 -8.84
CA TYR A 187 9.32 -12.67 -7.68
C TYR A 187 8.11 -13.54 -7.40
N ILE A 188 7.71 -13.62 -6.12
CA ILE A 188 6.45 -14.29 -5.76
C ILE A 188 5.28 -13.60 -6.47
N ASP A 189 4.45 -14.39 -7.14
CA ASP A 189 3.24 -13.95 -7.83
C ASP A 189 2.05 -14.75 -7.31
N VAL A 190 1.31 -14.15 -6.37
CA VAL A 190 0.18 -14.78 -5.68
C VAL A 190 -0.98 -15.06 -6.64
N TYR A 191 -1.10 -14.26 -7.70
CA TYR A 191 -2.23 -14.32 -8.63
C TYR A 191 -1.94 -15.15 -9.87
N GLN A 192 -0.69 -15.57 -10.10
CA GLN A 192 -0.31 -16.42 -11.22
C GLN A 192 -1.25 -17.62 -11.38
N GLY A 193 -1.85 -17.76 -12.55
CA GLY A 193 -2.78 -18.85 -12.86
C GLY A 193 -4.10 -18.82 -12.08
N THR A 194 -4.51 -17.66 -11.58
CA THR A 194 -5.84 -17.41 -11.02
C THR A 194 -6.62 -16.43 -11.92
N ASP A 195 -7.92 -16.28 -11.69
CA ASP A 195 -8.75 -15.29 -12.40
C ASP A 195 -8.29 -13.84 -12.17
N TRP A 196 -7.46 -13.61 -11.15
CA TRP A 196 -6.92 -12.31 -10.77
C TRP A 196 -5.53 -12.02 -11.38
N ALA A 197 -4.99 -12.94 -12.19
CA ALA A 197 -3.66 -12.78 -12.80
C ALA A 197 -3.58 -11.57 -13.74
N ASN A 198 -4.72 -11.16 -14.31
CA ASN A 198 -4.82 -10.06 -15.25
C ASN A 198 -5.87 -9.05 -14.73
N PRO A 199 -5.52 -8.20 -13.76
CA PRO A 199 -6.46 -7.20 -13.24
C PRO A 199 -6.85 -6.22 -14.34
N VAL A 200 -8.15 -5.90 -14.42
CA VAL A 200 -8.72 -4.99 -15.43
C VAL A 200 -9.40 -3.81 -14.75
N PHE A 201 -9.09 -2.61 -15.24
CA PHE A 201 -9.72 -1.36 -14.84
C PHE A 201 -10.34 -0.67 -16.06
N ASP A 202 -11.65 -0.81 -16.21
CA ASP A 202 -12.43 -0.11 -17.22
C ASP A 202 -12.71 1.33 -16.77
N GLU A 203 -11.96 2.28 -17.32
CA GLU A 203 -12.08 3.70 -17.01
C GLU A 203 -13.43 4.31 -17.40
N SER A 204 -14.25 3.63 -18.20
CA SER A 204 -15.60 4.11 -18.52
C SER A 204 -16.59 3.92 -17.37
N LYS A 205 -16.31 3.02 -16.42
CA LYS A 205 -17.26 2.64 -15.36
C LYS A 205 -16.66 2.39 -13.97
N HIS A 206 -15.45 1.83 -13.85
CA HIS A 206 -14.85 1.42 -12.57
C HIS A 206 -14.45 2.61 -11.67
N TYR A 207 -14.55 3.85 -12.14
CA TYR A 207 -14.44 5.02 -11.28
C TYR A 207 -15.64 5.22 -10.35
N LEU A 208 -16.78 4.58 -10.61
CA LEU A 208 -17.98 4.64 -9.79
C LEU A 208 -18.44 3.21 -9.45
N TRP A 209 -19.05 3.02 -8.29
CA TRP A 209 -19.63 1.73 -7.93
C TRP A 209 -20.99 1.54 -8.63
N PRO A 210 -21.38 0.33 -9.02
CA PRO A 210 -22.73 0.08 -9.52
C PRO A 210 -23.74 0.35 -8.41
N ILE A 211 -24.85 1.00 -8.76
CA ILE A 211 -26.00 1.12 -7.87
C ILE A 211 -26.71 -0.25 -7.85
N PRO A 212 -27.03 -0.81 -6.66
CA PRO A 212 -27.72 -2.09 -6.58
C PRO A 212 -29.04 -2.09 -7.35
N LEU A 213 -29.29 -3.14 -8.14
CA LEU A 213 -30.51 -3.27 -8.95
C LEU A 213 -31.78 -3.20 -8.11
N SER A 214 -31.74 -3.66 -6.86
CA SER A 214 -32.86 -3.54 -5.92
C SER A 214 -33.20 -2.10 -5.57
N ALA A 215 -32.20 -1.21 -5.45
CA ALA A 215 -32.43 0.21 -5.19
C ALA A 215 -33.06 0.90 -6.42
N ILE A 216 -32.61 0.55 -7.62
CA ILE A 216 -33.19 1.05 -8.88
C ILE A 216 -34.65 0.56 -9.03
N ALA A 217 -34.90 -0.71 -8.73
CA ALA A 217 -36.25 -1.27 -8.79
C ALA A 217 -37.23 -0.62 -7.80
N GLN A 218 -36.75 -0.19 -6.63
CA GLN A 218 -37.56 0.51 -5.63
C GLN A 218 -37.85 1.96 -6.00
N ASN A 219 -36.93 2.63 -6.71
CA ASN A 219 -37.11 4.01 -7.14
C ASN A 219 -36.68 4.18 -8.61
N PRO A 220 -37.63 4.12 -9.56
CA PRO A 220 -37.35 4.26 -10.99
C PRO A 220 -36.71 5.60 -11.40
N ASN A 221 -36.69 6.60 -10.52
CA ASN A 221 -36.00 7.87 -10.78
C ASN A 221 -34.47 7.77 -10.57
N ILE A 222 -33.98 6.70 -9.96
CA ILE A 222 -32.55 6.45 -9.80
C ILE A 222 -32.03 5.81 -11.09
N GLN A 223 -31.15 6.53 -11.79
CA GLN A 223 -30.44 6.01 -12.95
C GLN A 223 -29.12 5.37 -12.53
N GLN A 224 -28.70 4.35 -13.28
CA GLN A 224 -27.43 3.67 -13.03
C GLN A 224 -26.24 4.59 -13.31
N ASN A 225 -25.12 4.34 -12.63
CA ASN A 225 -23.85 4.98 -12.95
C ASN A 225 -23.37 4.59 -14.36
N PRO A 226 -22.65 5.48 -15.07
CA PRO A 226 -22.18 5.21 -16.43
C PRO A 226 -21.47 3.86 -16.58
N GLY A 227 -21.90 3.09 -17.59
CA GLY A 227 -21.30 1.81 -18.01
C GLY A 227 -21.60 0.59 -17.14
N TRP A 228 -22.43 0.73 -16.09
CA TRP A 228 -22.93 -0.36 -15.24
C TRP A 228 -24.33 -0.84 -15.62
#